data_AF-X6KBD0-F1
#
_entry.id   AF-X6KBD0-F1
#
_cell.length_a   1.000
_cell.length_b   1.000
_cell.length_c   1.000
_cell.angle_alpha   90.00
_cell.angle_beta   90.00
_cell.angle_gamma   90.00
#
_symmetry.space_group_name_H-M   'P 1'
#
loop_
_entity.id
_entity.type
_entity.pdbx_description
1 polymer ?
#
loop_
_entity_poly.entity_id
_entity_poly.type
_entity_poly.pdbx_seq_one_letter_code
_entity_poly.pdbx_strand_id
1 'polypeptide(L)'
;MPLRFGILVFPDVQQLDLTGPYEVLASAKDAEVELIWKDRNPVTSSTRLSLTPTATFDDCRPLDVLCIPGGGGVNALLEDQTVLDFVWERAGQVRYITSVCSGALVLGAAGLLRGKRATTHWYAHDFLEEFGAIPVDERIVEDGKLITAGGVTSGIDFGLALVARLLGQEEAEIVQLSLEYAPAPPFRSGTPAEASPAVLAQAKKRLSGSRRVREAIFARWREARAAAAPARIHG
;
A
#
# COMPACT_ATOMS: atom_id res chain seq x y z
N MET A 1 -16.11 -11.46 -18.47
CA MET A 1 -15.91 -11.86 -17.06
C MET A 1 -15.59 -10.59 -16.29
N PRO A 2 -16.12 -10.41 -15.07
CA PRO A 2 -15.90 -9.19 -14.31
C PRO A 2 -14.42 -9.04 -13.92
N LEU A 3 -13.95 -7.79 -13.81
CA LEU A 3 -12.63 -7.49 -13.26
C LEU A 3 -12.61 -7.85 -11.77
N ARG A 4 -11.55 -8.54 -11.34
CA ARG A 4 -11.41 -8.97 -9.94
C ARG A 4 -10.29 -8.20 -9.25
N PHE A 5 -10.65 -7.45 -8.22
CA PHE A 5 -9.73 -6.72 -7.37
C PHE A 5 -9.62 -7.41 -6.02
N GLY A 6 -8.41 -7.62 -5.54
CA GLY A 6 -8.14 -8.07 -4.18
C GLY A 6 -7.49 -6.95 -3.37
N ILE A 7 -7.94 -6.73 -2.15
CA ILE A 7 -7.30 -5.80 -1.22
C ILE A 7 -6.98 -6.56 0.07
N LEU A 8 -5.72 -6.52 0.52
CA LEU A 8 -5.38 -7.12 1.82
C LEU A 8 -6.07 -6.36 2.95
N VAL A 9 -6.66 -7.08 3.90
CA VAL A 9 -7.21 -6.53 5.14
C VAL A 9 -6.50 -7.18 6.33
N PHE A 10 -5.88 -6.39 7.21
CA PHE A 10 -5.02 -6.93 8.28
C PHE A 10 -5.12 -6.13 9.58
N PRO A 11 -4.79 -6.73 10.75
CA PRO A 11 -4.85 -6.03 12.03
C PRO A 11 -4.06 -4.73 12.01
N ASP A 12 -4.62 -3.65 12.54
CA ASP A 12 -4.04 -2.31 12.54
C ASP A 12 -3.79 -1.71 11.13
N VAL A 13 -4.52 -2.19 10.10
CA VAL A 13 -4.61 -1.51 8.80
C VAL A 13 -5.13 -0.09 8.96
N GLN A 14 -4.59 0.85 8.19
CA GLN A 14 -5.18 2.18 8.05
C GLN A 14 -6.40 2.05 7.15
N GLN A 15 -7.59 1.97 7.73
CA GLN A 15 -8.79 1.56 6.98
C GLN A 15 -9.04 2.39 5.72
N LEU A 16 -8.71 3.69 5.70
CA LEU A 16 -8.93 4.55 4.53
C LEU A 16 -8.00 4.23 3.35
N ASP A 17 -6.84 3.63 3.60
CA ASP A 17 -5.95 3.11 2.55
C ASP A 17 -6.59 1.94 1.81
N LEU A 18 -7.56 1.26 2.44
CA LEU A 18 -8.34 0.16 1.89
C LEU A 18 -9.70 0.64 1.37
N THR A 19 -10.48 1.35 2.19
CA THR A 19 -11.86 1.73 1.87
C THR A 19 -11.94 2.80 0.79
N GLY A 20 -10.93 3.68 0.69
CA GLY A 20 -10.82 4.65 -0.40
C GLY A 20 -10.77 3.99 -1.79
N PRO A 21 -9.75 3.16 -2.09
CA PRO A 21 -9.73 2.43 -3.36
C PRO A 21 -10.87 1.41 -3.47
N TYR A 22 -11.29 0.76 -2.37
CA TYR A 22 -12.44 -0.18 -2.41
C TYR A 22 -13.69 0.49 -2.99
N GLU A 23 -14.06 1.68 -2.50
CA GLU A 23 -15.28 2.37 -2.96
C GLU A 23 -15.22 2.68 -4.45
N VAL A 24 -14.06 3.17 -4.93
CA VAL A 24 -13.86 3.49 -6.35
C VAL A 24 -13.91 2.25 -7.22
N LEU A 25 -13.21 1.19 -6.83
CA LEU A 25 -13.13 -0.05 -7.61
C LEU A 25 -14.44 -0.82 -7.61
N ALA A 26 -15.17 -0.85 -6.50
CA ALA A 26 -16.48 -1.49 -6.40
C ALA A 26 -17.58 -0.73 -7.16
N SER A 27 -17.39 0.57 -7.39
CA SER A 27 -18.32 1.40 -8.18
C SER A 27 -18.12 1.23 -9.70
N ALA A 28 -17.03 0.64 -10.13
CA ALA A 28 -16.73 0.45 -11.55
C ALA A 28 -17.60 -0.63 -12.19
N LYS A 29 -17.92 -0.45 -13.46
CA LYS A 29 -18.70 -1.41 -14.26
C LYS A 29 -18.05 -2.80 -14.28
N ASP A 30 -18.90 -3.81 -14.06
CA ASP A 30 -18.52 -5.23 -14.10
C ASP A 30 -17.28 -5.55 -13.24
N ALA A 31 -17.20 -4.99 -12.02
CA ALA A 31 -16.11 -5.20 -11.07
C ALA A 31 -16.55 -5.97 -9.81
N GLU A 32 -15.65 -6.81 -9.28
CA GLU A 32 -15.77 -7.46 -7.98
C GLU A 32 -14.55 -7.11 -7.11
N VAL A 33 -14.77 -6.77 -5.84
CA VAL A 33 -13.69 -6.48 -4.88
C VAL A 33 -13.73 -7.48 -3.72
N GLU A 34 -12.61 -8.15 -3.46
CA GLU A 34 -12.41 -9.06 -2.34
C GLU A 34 -11.52 -8.45 -1.26
N LEU A 35 -11.91 -8.61 0.00
CA LEU A 35 -11.06 -8.34 1.15
C LEU A 35 -10.37 -9.64 1.55
N ILE A 36 -9.04 -9.68 1.47
CA ILE A 36 -8.29 -10.92 1.56
C ILE A 36 -7.46 -10.93 2.85
N TRP A 37 -7.58 -12.00 3.63
CA TRP A 37 -6.75 -12.20 4.82
C TRP A 37 -6.39 -13.67 5.07
N LYS A 38 -5.83 -13.99 6.24
CA LYS A 38 -5.48 -15.36 6.64
C LYS A 38 -6.69 -16.21 6.96
N ASP A 39 -7.73 -15.59 7.52
CA ASP A 39 -8.99 -16.22 7.87
C ASP A 39 -10.15 -15.23 7.59
N ARG A 40 -11.38 -15.64 7.91
CA ARG A 40 -12.59 -14.81 7.76
C ARG A 40 -13.01 -14.13 9.06
N ASN A 41 -12.16 -14.14 10.09
CA ASN A 41 -12.48 -13.47 11.35
C ASN A 41 -12.42 -11.95 11.17
N PRO A 42 -13.28 -11.18 11.86
CA PRO A 42 -13.22 -9.73 11.79
C PRO A 42 -11.85 -9.19 12.22
N VAL A 43 -11.34 -8.26 11.43
CA VAL A 43 -10.07 -7.56 11.62
C VAL A 43 -10.34 -6.16 12.13
N THR A 44 -9.63 -5.75 13.18
CA THR A 44 -9.74 -4.39 13.73
C THR A 44 -8.69 -3.47 13.09
N SER A 45 -9.13 -2.36 12.52
CA SER A 45 -8.25 -1.33 11.96
C SER A 45 -7.56 -0.48 13.03
N SER A 46 -6.56 0.31 12.62
CA SER A 46 -5.83 1.24 13.50
C SER A 46 -6.74 2.24 14.23
N THR A 47 -7.89 2.55 13.63
CA THR A 47 -8.93 3.44 14.19
C THR A 47 -10.15 2.68 14.73
N ARG A 48 -9.99 1.38 15.04
CA ARG A 48 -11.00 0.50 15.66
C ARG A 48 -12.21 0.14 14.80
N LEU A 49 -12.20 0.46 13.51
CA LEU A 49 -13.23 -0.02 12.58
C LEU A 49 -13.04 -1.53 12.39
N SER A 50 -14.11 -2.30 12.52
CA SER A 50 -14.10 -3.74 12.26
C SER A 50 -14.39 -4.00 10.78
N LEU A 51 -13.54 -4.78 10.13
CA LEU A 51 -13.65 -5.16 8.71
C LEU A 51 -13.62 -6.68 8.61
N THR A 52 -14.50 -7.27 7.80
CA THR A 52 -14.58 -8.73 7.65
C THR A 52 -13.95 -9.15 6.32
N PRO A 53 -12.90 -10.00 6.32
CA PRO A 53 -12.36 -10.59 5.10
C PRO A 53 -13.42 -11.40 4.35
N THR A 54 -13.47 -11.26 3.04
CA THR A 54 -14.40 -11.99 2.15
C THR A 54 -13.75 -13.19 1.45
N ALA A 55 -12.41 -13.28 1.51
CA ALA A 55 -11.61 -14.41 1.05
C ALA A 55 -10.39 -14.63 1.97
N THR A 56 -9.89 -15.86 1.99
CA THR A 56 -8.62 -16.24 2.61
C THR A 56 -7.52 -16.34 1.56
N PHE A 57 -6.25 -16.47 1.98
CA PHE A 57 -5.16 -16.73 1.02
C PHE A 57 -5.37 -18.02 0.22
N ASP A 58 -5.94 -19.06 0.86
CA ASP A 58 -6.15 -20.38 0.26
C ASP A 58 -7.35 -20.43 -0.71
N ASP A 59 -8.39 -19.62 -0.47
CA ASP A 59 -9.60 -19.60 -1.31
C ASP A 59 -9.68 -18.38 -2.25
N CYS A 60 -8.66 -17.51 -2.23
CA CYS A 60 -8.57 -16.34 -3.10
C CYS A 60 -8.53 -16.76 -4.58
N ARG A 61 -9.51 -16.22 -5.33
CA ARG A 61 -9.67 -16.48 -6.76
C ARG A 61 -8.61 -15.72 -7.57
N PRO A 62 -8.39 -16.06 -8.85
CA PRO A 62 -7.54 -15.25 -9.72
C PRO A 62 -7.98 -13.79 -9.74
N LEU A 63 -7.02 -12.89 -9.57
CA LEU A 63 -7.23 -11.44 -9.51
C LEU A 63 -6.64 -10.77 -10.75
N ASP A 64 -7.28 -9.70 -11.21
CA ASP A 64 -6.68 -8.76 -12.15
C ASP A 64 -5.73 -7.81 -11.43
N VAL A 65 -6.07 -7.41 -10.20
CA VAL A 65 -5.30 -6.47 -9.39
C VAL A 65 -5.24 -6.91 -7.94
N LEU A 66 -4.06 -6.82 -7.33
CA LEU A 66 -3.88 -6.94 -5.89
C LEU A 66 -3.38 -5.62 -5.30
N CYS A 67 -4.08 -5.09 -4.29
CA CYS A 67 -3.74 -3.85 -3.59
C CYS A 67 -3.32 -4.13 -2.14
N ILE A 68 -2.18 -3.58 -1.73
CA ILE A 68 -1.68 -3.65 -0.37
C ILE A 68 -1.85 -2.29 0.33
N PRO A 69 -2.78 -2.14 1.30
CA PRO A 69 -2.93 -0.91 2.05
C PRO A 69 -1.82 -0.73 3.09
N GLY A 70 -1.73 0.48 3.64
CA GLY A 70 -0.79 0.82 4.71
C GLY A 70 -1.37 0.70 6.12
N GLY A 71 -0.70 1.35 7.07
CA GLY A 71 -1.11 1.39 8.47
C GLY A 71 -0.04 0.88 9.43
N GLY A 72 -0.39 0.89 10.73
CA GLY A 72 0.50 0.43 11.80
C GLY A 72 0.84 -1.05 11.67
N GLY A 73 -0.13 -1.85 11.22
CA GLY A 73 0.01 -3.29 11.02
C GLY A 73 1.09 -3.70 10.04
N VAL A 74 1.47 -2.83 9.09
CA VAL A 74 2.53 -3.10 8.10
C VAL A 74 3.82 -3.58 8.78
N ASN A 75 4.16 -3.06 9.96
CA ASN A 75 5.39 -3.45 10.64
C ASN A 75 5.44 -4.95 10.98
N ALA A 76 4.32 -5.56 11.36
CA ALA A 76 4.26 -7.01 11.58
C ALA A 76 4.35 -7.78 10.26
N LEU A 77 3.71 -7.26 9.20
CA LEU A 77 3.70 -7.87 7.87
C LEU A 77 5.09 -7.91 7.21
N LEU A 78 5.99 -6.98 7.57
CA LEU A 78 7.38 -6.99 7.06
C LEU A 78 8.14 -8.27 7.42
N GLU A 79 7.73 -8.98 8.48
CA GLU A 79 8.37 -10.20 8.97
C GLU A 79 7.42 -11.42 8.90
N ASP A 80 6.28 -11.29 8.21
CA ASP A 80 5.24 -12.33 8.10
C ASP A 80 5.37 -13.10 6.79
N GLN A 81 6.12 -14.22 6.82
CA GLN A 81 6.43 -14.98 5.61
C GLN A 81 5.18 -15.45 4.85
N THR A 82 4.10 -15.81 5.56
CA THR A 82 2.84 -16.21 4.93
C THR A 82 2.25 -15.09 4.06
N VAL A 83 2.30 -13.85 4.55
CA VAL A 83 1.82 -12.69 3.78
C VAL A 83 2.78 -12.38 2.63
N LEU A 84 4.09 -12.40 2.88
CA LEU A 84 5.09 -12.09 1.86
C LEU A 84 5.07 -13.09 0.70
N ASP A 85 4.93 -14.38 0.99
CA ASP A 85 4.82 -15.44 -0.02
C ASP A 85 3.55 -15.27 -0.86
N PHE A 86 2.40 -15.03 -0.21
CA PHE A 86 1.14 -14.77 -0.91
C PHE A 86 1.26 -13.56 -1.85
N VAL A 87 1.83 -12.45 -1.36
CA VAL A 87 2.02 -11.23 -2.16
C VAL A 87 2.97 -11.49 -3.34
N TRP A 88 4.08 -12.18 -3.10
CA TRP A 88 5.04 -12.53 -4.15
C TRP A 88 4.42 -13.43 -5.23
N GLU A 89 3.70 -14.48 -4.82
CA GLU A 89 3.05 -15.40 -5.74
C GLU A 89 1.99 -14.68 -6.60
N ARG A 90 1.09 -13.94 -5.95
CA ARG A 90 0.03 -13.20 -6.66
C ARG A 90 0.58 -12.12 -7.55
N ALA A 91 1.67 -11.45 -7.17
CA ALA A 91 2.33 -10.49 -8.03
C ALA A 91 2.75 -11.09 -9.39
N GLY A 92 3.04 -12.40 -9.46
CA GLY A 92 3.32 -13.12 -10.71
C GLY A 92 2.11 -13.37 -11.60
N GLN A 93 0.90 -13.29 -11.06
CA GLN A 93 -0.36 -13.70 -11.70
C GLN A 93 -1.25 -12.51 -12.07
N VAL A 94 -1.19 -11.41 -11.31
CA VAL A 94 -2.02 -10.22 -11.53
C VAL A 94 -1.53 -9.35 -12.68
N ARG A 95 -2.46 -8.60 -13.30
CA ARG A 95 -2.13 -7.57 -14.30
C ARG A 95 -1.45 -6.36 -13.65
N TYR A 96 -1.89 -5.98 -12.45
CA TYR A 96 -1.28 -4.92 -11.65
C TYR A 96 -1.10 -5.35 -10.20
N ILE A 97 0.11 -5.12 -9.67
CA ILE A 97 0.40 -5.22 -8.23
C ILE A 97 0.52 -3.80 -7.70
N THR A 98 -0.25 -3.48 -6.66
CA THR A 98 -0.41 -2.10 -6.21
C THR A 98 -0.32 -1.95 -4.71
N SER A 99 -0.07 -0.73 -4.26
CA SER A 99 -0.12 -0.41 -2.84
C SER A 99 -0.50 1.03 -2.57
N VAL A 100 -1.08 1.28 -1.41
CA VAL A 100 -1.32 2.64 -0.88
C VAL A 100 -0.48 2.82 0.37
N CYS A 101 0.07 4.03 0.57
CA CYS A 101 0.73 4.44 1.81
C CYS A 101 1.90 3.49 2.13
N SER A 102 2.06 3.09 3.39
CA SER A 102 3.12 2.17 3.82
C SER A 102 2.98 0.74 3.28
N GLY A 103 1.91 0.40 2.55
CA GLY A 103 1.77 -0.90 1.91
C GLY A 103 2.88 -1.20 0.90
N ALA A 104 3.48 -0.17 0.31
CA ALA A 104 4.66 -0.31 -0.56
C ALA A 104 5.82 -1.02 0.15
N LEU A 105 5.96 -0.87 1.47
CA LEU A 105 7.04 -1.53 2.22
C LEU A 105 6.82 -3.05 2.30
N VAL A 106 5.57 -3.52 2.28
CA VAL A 106 5.25 -4.96 2.17
C VAL A 106 5.64 -5.48 0.79
N LEU A 107 5.36 -4.71 -0.28
CA LEU A 107 5.85 -5.05 -1.62
C LEU A 107 7.38 -5.12 -1.66
N GLY A 108 8.06 -4.19 -0.96
CA GLY A 108 9.50 -4.18 -0.79
C GLY A 108 10.01 -5.44 -0.10
N ALA A 109 9.39 -5.82 1.03
CA ALA A 109 9.73 -7.02 1.80
C ALA A 109 9.48 -8.31 1.00
N ALA A 110 8.46 -8.34 0.15
CA ALA A 110 8.20 -9.42 -0.80
C ALA A 110 9.18 -9.43 -2.00
N GLY A 111 10.15 -8.51 -2.04
CA GLY A 111 11.20 -8.45 -3.08
C GLY A 111 10.78 -7.79 -4.39
N LEU A 112 9.63 -7.10 -4.43
CA LEU A 112 9.02 -6.60 -5.66
C LEU A 112 9.49 -5.20 -6.08
N LEU A 113 10.24 -4.49 -5.23
CA LEU A 113 10.63 -3.09 -5.47
C LEU A 113 12.07 -2.87 -5.94
N ARG A 114 12.90 -3.92 -6.05
CA ARG A 114 14.30 -3.77 -6.44
C ARG A 114 14.43 -3.16 -7.84
N GLY A 115 15.09 -2.01 -7.94
CA GLY A 115 15.28 -1.26 -9.18
C GLY A 115 14.01 -0.60 -9.73
N LYS A 116 12.93 -0.56 -8.94
CA LYS A 116 11.63 -0.01 -9.36
C LYS A 116 11.40 1.38 -8.82
N ARG A 117 10.78 2.25 -9.64
CA ARG A 117 10.25 3.53 -9.17
C ARG A 117 9.05 3.26 -8.26
N ALA A 118 9.04 3.84 -7.07
CA ALA A 118 7.95 3.70 -6.11
C ALA A 118 7.77 4.94 -5.24
N THR A 119 6.55 5.16 -4.77
CA THR A 119 6.21 6.11 -3.71
C THR A 119 5.58 5.37 -2.53
N THR A 120 5.41 6.07 -1.41
CA THR A 120 4.77 5.57 -0.19
C THR A 120 4.31 6.77 0.64
N HIS A 121 3.86 6.54 1.87
CA HIS A 121 3.58 7.64 2.79
C HIS A 121 4.85 8.48 3.05
N TRP A 122 4.74 9.81 3.02
CA TRP A 122 5.87 10.74 3.18
C TRP A 122 6.76 10.45 4.39
N TYR A 123 6.17 9.98 5.51
CA TYR A 123 6.91 9.65 6.74
C TYR A 123 7.56 8.27 6.74
N ALA A 124 7.43 7.52 5.64
CA ALA A 124 8.07 6.23 5.41
C ALA A 124 8.84 6.19 4.08
N HIS A 125 8.98 7.32 3.39
CA HIS A 125 9.54 7.39 2.03
C HIS A 125 11.00 6.96 1.98
N ASP A 126 11.76 7.29 3.02
CA ASP A 126 13.17 6.92 3.18
C ASP A 126 13.40 5.40 3.29
N PHE A 127 12.39 4.61 3.70
CA PHE A 127 12.52 3.15 3.79
C PHE A 127 12.44 2.44 2.45
N LEU A 128 12.05 3.12 1.36
CA LEU A 128 12.02 2.52 0.03
C LEU A 128 13.42 2.08 -0.44
N GLU A 129 14.45 2.84 -0.08
CA GLU A 129 15.85 2.55 -0.44
C GLU A 129 16.37 1.25 0.19
N GLU A 130 15.86 0.86 1.35
CA GLU A 130 16.23 -0.40 2.04
C GLU A 130 15.88 -1.67 1.24
N PHE A 131 14.97 -1.51 0.27
CA PHE A 131 14.54 -2.55 -0.67
C PHE A 131 15.18 -2.39 -2.07
N GLY A 132 16.05 -1.40 -2.25
CA GLY A 132 16.66 -1.06 -3.53
C GLY A 132 15.67 -0.44 -4.52
N ALA A 133 14.56 0.13 -4.03
CA ALA A 133 13.66 0.92 -4.86
C ALA A 133 14.29 2.29 -5.20
N ILE A 134 13.76 2.93 -6.24
CA ILE A 134 14.04 4.32 -6.60
C ILE A 134 12.89 5.16 -6.03
N PRO A 135 13.07 5.88 -4.91
CA PRO A 135 11.99 6.66 -4.31
C PRO A 135 11.62 7.84 -5.21
N VAL A 136 10.33 8.01 -5.47
CA VAL A 136 9.78 9.12 -6.27
C VAL A 136 8.75 9.87 -5.44
N ASP A 137 8.88 11.19 -5.34
CA ASP A 137 7.96 12.06 -4.59
C ASP A 137 6.79 12.51 -5.49
N GLU A 138 5.97 11.55 -5.86
CA GLU A 138 4.72 11.76 -6.61
C GLU A 138 3.56 11.08 -5.85
N ARG A 139 2.34 11.56 -6.09
CA ARG A 139 1.13 11.06 -5.43
C ARG A 139 0.80 9.62 -5.84
N ILE A 140 1.05 9.28 -7.11
CA ILE A 140 0.91 7.96 -7.71
C ILE A 140 2.14 7.76 -8.61
N VAL A 141 2.79 6.61 -8.51
CA VAL A 141 3.96 6.23 -9.31
C VAL A 141 3.67 4.91 -9.99
N GLU A 142 3.84 4.89 -11.31
CA GLU A 142 3.72 3.69 -12.13
C GLU A 142 5.09 3.25 -12.67
N ASP A 143 5.39 1.94 -12.59
CA ASP A 143 6.56 1.29 -13.17
C ASP A 143 6.16 -0.10 -13.72
N GLY A 144 5.75 -0.13 -14.98
CA GLY A 144 5.22 -1.34 -15.61
C GLY A 144 3.92 -1.81 -14.95
N LYS A 145 3.92 -3.02 -14.39
CA LYS A 145 2.76 -3.57 -13.65
C LYS A 145 2.68 -3.13 -12.19
N LEU A 146 3.69 -2.43 -11.68
CA LEU A 146 3.71 -1.91 -10.30
C LEU A 146 3.09 -0.52 -10.28
N ILE A 147 2.10 -0.31 -9.40
CA ILE A 147 1.54 1.03 -9.14
C ILE A 147 1.55 1.29 -7.64
N THR A 148 2.26 2.31 -7.20
CA THR A 148 2.30 2.69 -5.78
C THR A 148 1.69 4.07 -5.59
N ALA A 149 0.89 4.24 -4.55
CA ALA A 149 0.26 5.51 -4.19
C ALA A 149 0.79 5.99 -2.83
N GLY A 150 0.85 7.30 -2.67
CA GLY A 150 1.37 7.98 -1.49
C GLY A 150 0.49 7.82 -0.24
N GLY A 151 0.39 8.87 0.58
CA GLY A 151 -0.35 8.79 1.84
C GLY A 151 -1.87 8.62 1.66
N VAL A 152 -2.45 7.66 2.37
CA VAL A 152 -3.88 7.51 2.73
C VAL A 152 -4.88 7.82 1.62
N THR A 153 -5.29 9.08 1.46
CA THR A 153 -6.33 9.48 0.51
C THR A 153 -5.90 9.33 -0.96
N SER A 154 -4.61 9.19 -1.22
CA SER A 154 -4.10 8.88 -2.56
C SER A 154 -4.67 7.57 -3.13
N GLY A 155 -5.18 6.66 -2.29
CA GLY A 155 -5.87 5.46 -2.73
C GLY A 155 -7.13 5.73 -3.57
N ILE A 156 -7.81 6.87 -3.36
CA ILE A 156 -8.98 7.26 -4.17
C ILE A 156 -8.53 7.66 -5.58
N ASP A 157 -7.54 8.54 -5.69
CA ASP A 157 -6.97 8.97 -6.97
C ASP A 157 -6.35 7.79 -7.74
N PHE A 158 -5.65 6.90 -7.02
CA PHE A 158 -5.12 5.66 -7.56
C PHE A 158 -6.24 4.75 -8.10
N GLY A 159 -7.34 4.61 -7.36
CA GLY A 159 -8.50 3.84 -7.81
C GLY A 159 -9.04 4.37 -9.14
N LEU A 160 -9.20 5.68 -9.27
CA LEU A 160 -9.70 6.30 -10.51
C LEU A 160 -8.73 6.11 -11.67
N ALA A 161 -7.43 6.30 -11.44
CA ALA A 161 -6.40 6.05 -12.44
C ALA A 161 -6.40 4.59 -12.90
N LEU A 162 -6.60 3.64 -11.98
CA LEU A 162 -6.65 2.22 -12.29
C LEU A 162 -7.92 1.83 -13.07
N VAL A 163 -9.08 2.40 -12.72
CA VAL A 163 -10.31 2.24 -13.51
C VAL A 163 -10.10 2.76 -14.93
N ALA A 164 -9.50 3.95 -15.10
CA ALA A 164 -9.21 4.50 -16.42
C ALA A 164 -8.30 3.59 -17.26
N ARG A 165 -7.32 2.94 -16.63
CA ARG A 165 -6.40 1.99 -17.28
C ARG A 165 -7.08 0.69 -17.72
N LEU A 166 -8.05 0.21 -16.94
CA LEU A 166 -8.66 -1.10 -17.13
C LEU A 166 -9.94 -1.04 -17.98
N LEU A 167 -10.72 0.03 -17.85
CA LEU A 167 -12.06 0.18 -18.43
C LEU A 167 -12.20 1.43 -19.31
N GLY A 168 -11.19 2.31 -19.33
CA GLY A 168 -11.18 3.53 -20.13
C GLY A 168 -11.56 4.78 -19.31
N GLN A 169 -11.21 5.94 -19.86
CA GLN A 169 -11.40 7.24 -19.20
C GLN A 169 -12.87 7.54 -18.88
N GLU A 170 -13.79 7.24 -19.79
CA GLU A 170 -15.23 7.50 -19.61
C GLU A 170 -15.78 6.80 -18.36
N GLU A 171 -15.42 5.53 -18.14
CA GLU A 171 -15.85 4.79 -16.96
C GLU A 171 -15.28 5.40 -15.66
N ALA A 172 -14.01 5.85 -15.68
CA ALA A 172 -13.43 6.52 -14.53
C ALA A 172 -14.12 7.86 -14.21
N GLU A 173 -14.50 8.62 -15.23
CA GLU A 173 -15.25 9.87 -15.07
C GLU A 173 -16.68 9.62 -14.55
N ILE A 174 -17.33 8.54 -15.01
CA ILE A 174 -18.64 8.11 -14.47
C ILE A 174 -18.51 7.79 -12.98
N VAL A 175 -17.54 6.96 -12.58
CA VAL A 175 -17.31 6.63 -11.17
C VAL A 175 -16.99 7.90 -10.35
N GLN A 176 -16.11 8.76 -10.87
CA GLN A 176 -15.77 10.02 -10.21
C GLN A 176 -17.01 10.89 -9.95
N LEU A 177 -17.89 11.02 -10.95
CA LEU A 177 -19.12 11.79 -10.84
C LEU A 177 -20.15 11.13 -9.92
N SER A 178 -20.32 9.80 -9.99
CA SER A 178 -21.23 9.04 -9.13
C SER A 178 -20.87 9.16 -7.65
N LEU A 179 -19.57 9.25 -7.34
CA LEU A 179 -19.07 9.44 -5.98
C LEU A 179 -18.94 10.93 -5.59
N GLU A 180 -19.27 11.85 -6.50
CA GLU A 180 -19.08 13.30 -6.35
C GLU A 180 -17.67 13.65 -5.86
N TYR A 181 -16.64 12.98 -6.41
CA TYR A 181 -15.26 13.18 -5.99
C TYR A 181 -14.68 14.50 -6.54
N ALA A 182 -15.03 15.59 -5.86
CA ALA A 182 -14.59 16.96 -6.11
C ALA A 182 -13.98 17.56 -4.82
N PRO A 183 -12.79 17.10 -4.39
CA PRO A 183 -12.23 17.47 -3.09
C PRO A 183 -11.91 18.98 -3.02
N ALA A 184 -12.40 19.63 -1.95
CA ALA A 184 -12.08 21.02 -1.62
C ALA A 184 -11.55 21.11 -0.17
N PRO A 185 -10.27 20.75 0.08
CA PRO A 185 -9.72 20.75 1.43
C PRO A 185 -9.79 22.15 2.08
N PRO A 186 -10.31 22.28 3.33
CA PRO A 186 -10.43 23.58 4.00
C PRO A 186 -9.10 24.13 4.52
N PHE A 187 -8.00 23.37 4.41
CA PHE A 187 -6.67 23.74 4.87
C PHE A 187 -5.61 23.32 3.85
N ARG A 188 -4.49 24.06 3.80
CA ARG A 188 -3.32 23.73 2.99
C ARG A 188 -2.25 23.07 3.86
N SER A 189 -2.50 21.82 4.26
CA SER A 189 -1.55 21.03 5.06
C SER A 189 -1.58 19.55 4.69
N GLY A 190 -1.96 19.25 3.45
CA GLY A 190 -2.07 17.89 2.92
C GLY A 190 -0.73 17.22 2.67
N THR A 191 0.33 18.01 2.48
CA THR A 191 1.70 17.54 2.25
C THR A 191 2.69 18.19 3.22
N PRO A 192 3.87 17.58 3.46
CA PRO A 192 4.92 18.22 4.26
C PRO A 192 5.38 19.59 3.73
N ALA A 193 5.34 19.79 2.41
CA ALA A 193 5.76 21.03 1.77
C ALA A 193 4.77 22.20 2.00
N GLU A 194 3.48 21.90 2.20
CA GLU A 194 2.46 22.91 2.44
C GLU A 194 2.21 23.17 3.94
N ALA A 195 2.45 22.17 4.80
CA ALA A 195 2.23 22.29 6.23
C ALA A 195 3.19 23.28 6.90
N SER A 196 2.71 24.01 7.91
CA SER A 196 3.60 24.84 8.74
C SER A 196 4.61 23.98 9.51
N PRO A 197 5.81 24.50 9.85
CA PRO A 197 6.81 23.74 10.59
C PRO A 197 6.29 23.16 11.92
N ALA A 198 5.42 23.90 12.62
CA ALA A 198 4.82 23.46 13.87
C ALA A 198 3.85 22.28 13.67
N VAL A 199 2.99 22.34 12.64
CA VAL A 199 2.07 21.25 12.28
C VAL A 199 2.84 20.01 11.87
N LEU A 200 3.86 20.17 11.01
CA LEU A 200 4.72 19.07 10.57
C LEU A 200 5.42 18.40 11.76
N ALA A 201 5.99 19.17 12.68
CA ALA A 201 6.64 18.63 13.88
C ALA A 201 5.67 17.84 14.77
N GLN A 202 4.46 18.34 14.99
CA GLN A 202 3.44 17.62 15.76
C GLN A 202 2.96 16.35 15.05
N ALA A 203 2.78 16.39 13.73
CA ALA A 203 2.43 15.22 12.93
C ALA A 203 3.50 14.13 13.05
N LYS A 204 4.79 14.48 12.87
CA LYS A 204 5.92 13.56 13.07
C LYS A 204 5.94 12.96 14.47
N LYS A 205 5.69 13.77 15.52
CA LYS A 205 5.60 13.28 16.91
C LYS A 205 4.50 12.23 17.07
N ARG A 206 3.30 12.48 16.53
CA ARG A 206 2.16 11.54 16.60
C ARG A 206 2.44 10.23 15.85
N LEU A 207 3.10 10.32 14.69
CA LEU A 207 3.42 9.16 13.85
C LEU A 207 4.67 8.40 14.31
N SER A 208 5.45 8.96 15.24
CA SER A 208 6.77 8.42 15.62
C SER A 208 6.74 7.00 16.18
N GLY A 209 5.65 6.57 16.84
CA GLY A 209 5.55 5.23 17.43
C GLY A 209 5.72 4.12 16.39
N SER A 210 4.91 4.14 15.33
CA SER A 210 5.01 3.16 14.23
C SER A 210 6.35 3.25 13.50
N ARG A 211 6.89 4.46 13.31
CA ARG A 211 8.20 4.64 12.67
C ARG A 211 9.34 4.04 13.49
N ARG A 212 9.39 4.21 14.82
CA ARG A 212 10.45 3.64 15.67
C ARG A 212 10.48 2.11 15.62
N VAL A 213 9.31 1.47 15.62
CA VAL A 213 9.20 0.01 15.47
C VAL A 213 9.80 -0.41 14.13
N ARG A 214 9.48 0.33 13.06
CA ARG A 214 10.03 0.08 11.73
C ARG A 214 11.54 0.27 11.66
N GLU A 215 12.08 1.36 12.21
CA GLU A 215 13.52 1.61 12.29
C GLU A 215 14.25 0.46 13.00
N ALA A 216 13.66 -0.07 14.08
CA ALA A 216 14.20 -1.23 14.79
C ALA A 216 14.20 -2.51 13.93
N ILE A 217 13.16 -2.74 13.12
CA ILE A 217 13.12 -3.87 12.17
C ILE A 217 14.27 -3.75 11.16
N PHE A 218 14.40 -2.61 10.49
CA PHE A 218 15.46 -2.41 9.49
C PHE A 218 16.87 -2.43 10.10
N ALA A 219 17.04 -1.94 11.34
CA ALA A 219 18.31 -2.06 12.05
C ALA A 219 18.72 -3.53 12.21
N ARG A 220 17.81 -4.39 12.69
CA ARG A 220 18.07 -5.84 12.81
C ARG A 220 18.40 -6.48 11.45
N TRP A 221 17.71 -6.08 10.39
CA TRP A 221 17.98 -6.61 9.05
C TRP A 221 19.35 -6.21 8.53
N ARG A 222 19.77 -4.96 8.74
CA ARG A 222 21.11 -4.49 8.35
C ARG A 222 22.20 -5.24 9.12
N GLU A 223 22.02 -5.44 10.43
CA GLU A 223 22.93 -6.25 11.25
C GLU A 223 23.04 -7.69 10.74
N ALA A 224 21.91 -8.34 10.45
CA ALA A 224 21.89 -9.71 9.91
C ALA A 224 22.59 -9.80 8.54
N ARG A 225 22.36 -8.84 7.64
CA ARG A 225 23.03 -8.76 6.32
C ARG A 225 24.54 -8.55 6.46
N ALA A 226 24.97 -7.70 7.39
CA ALA A 226 26.39 -7.47 7.66
C ALA A 226 27.08 -8.72 8.22
N ALA A 227 26.42 -9.47 9.11
CA ALA A 227 26.93 -10.72 9.65
C ALA A 227 27.02 -11.85 8.60
N ALA A 228 26.15 -11.83 7.58
CA ALA A 228 26.14 -12.80 6.50
C ALA A 228 27.11 -12.49 5.35
N ALA A 229 27.72 -11.29 5.32
CA ALA A 229 28.68 -10.93 4.29
C ALA A 229 29.97 -11.76 4.44
N PRO A 230 30.46 -12.47 3.40
CA PRO A 230 31.69 -13.24 3.51
C PRO A 230 32.85 -12.31 3.88
N ALA A 231 33.65 -12.72 4.88
CA ALA A 231 34.88 -12.02 5.24
C ALA A 231 35.72 -11.84 3.97
N ARG A 232 36.00 -10.59 3.58
CA ARG A 232 36.90 -10.31 2.46
C ARG A 232 38.26 -10.92 2.77
N ILE A 233 38.53 -12.11 2.23
CA ILE A 233 39.86 -12.71 2.22
C ILE A 233 40.74 -11.74 1.42
N HIS A 234 41.54 -10.96 2.13
CA HIS A 234 42.62 -10.17 1.53
C HIS A 234 43.72 -11.15 1.18
N GLY A 235 43.86 -11.44 -0.11
CA GLY A 235 45.06 -12.04 -0.71
C GLY A 235 45.89 -10.95 -1.38
#